data_AF-A0A0B7BPV4-F1
#
_entry.id   AF-A0A0B7BPV4-F1
#
_cell.length_a   1.000
_cell.length_b   1.000
_cell.length_c   1.000
_cell.angle_alpha   90.00
_cell.angle_beta   90.00
_cell.angle_gamma   90.00
#
_symmetry.space_group_name_H-M   'P 1'
#
loop_
_entity.id
_entity.type
_entity.pdbx_description
1 polymer ?
#
loop_
_entity_poly.entity_id
_entity_poly.type
_entity_poly.pdbx_seq_one_letter_code
_entity_poly.pdbx_strand_id
1 'polypeptide(L)'
;MIARLSKRVGAITNLCTLQYVPGETLSAEPFQVVNYGMGGYYSMHYDPFDEKTLNRSDMHVESSQGGNRLATFLIYLTDVERGGSTVFTNADVAVRPVKNMALFWYSYKPSGELDTDTLHAGCPVVVGHKWVTNKWMWLYGNTFTRRCGLTQDATQLDIDQHMMKGWWA
;
A
#
# COMPACT_ATOMS: atom_id res chain seq x y z
N MET A 1 3.94 6.55 20.35
CA MET A 1 3.84 7.36 19.11
C MET A 1 3.47 6.52 17.89
N ILE A 2 4.23 5.48 17.54
CA ILE A 2 3.98 4.60 16.37
C ILE A 2 2.61 3.91 16.42
N ALA A 3 2.21 3.36 17.56
CA ALA A 3 0.89 2.73 17.72
C ALA A 3 -0.28 3.68 17.42
N ARG A 4 -0.13 4.99 17.71
CA ARG A 4 -1.13 6.00 17.38
C ARG A 4 -1.21 6.24 15.88
N LEU A 5 -0.07 6.20 15.18
CA LEU A 5 -0.03 6.29 13.72
C LEU A 5 -0.70 5.07 13.09
N SER A 6 -0.39 3.84 13.54
CA SER A 6 -1.06 2.63 13.06
C SER A 6 -2.58 2.73 13.22
N LYS A 7 -3.07 3.14 14.41
CA LYS A 7 -4.51 3.33 14.65
C LYS A 7 -5.15 4.34 13.71
N ARG A 8 -4.46 5.44 13.39
CA ARG A 8 -4.96 6.45 12.44
C ARG A 8 -5.02 5.90 11.02
N VAL A 9 -3.97 5.20 10.57
CA VAL A 9 -3.97 4.55 9.25
C VAL A 9 -5.14 3.58 9.17
N GLY A 10 -5.33 2.72 10.18
CA GLY A 10 -6.45 1.77 10.20
C GLY A 10 -7.83 2.45 10.22
N ALA A 11 -7.97 3.57 10.93
CA ALA A 11 -9.21 4.34 10.92
C ALA A 11 -9.51 5.00 9.56
N ILE A 12 -8.48 5.37 8.79
CA ILE A 12 -8.63 5.96 7.45
C ILE A 12 -8.95 4.88 6.41
N THR A 13 -8.27 3.74 6.48
CA THR A 13 -8.35 2.70 5.45
C THR A 13 -9.38 1.62 5.74
N ASN A 14 -9.92 1.58 6.96
CA ASN A 14 -10.72 0.46 7.47
C ASN A 14 -9.98 -0.89 7.42
N LEU A 15 -8.65 -0.88 7.46
CA LEU A 15 -7.80 -2.07 7.49
C LEU A 15 -7.17 -2.28 8.87
N CYS A 16 -6.95 -3.54 9.25
CA CYS A 16 -6.17 -3.89 10.42
C CYS A 16 -4.69 -3.60 10.15
N THR A 17 -4.11 -2.72 10.97
CA THR A 17 -2.70 -2.27 10.85
C THR A 17 -1.82 -2.74 12.01
N LEU A 18 -2.38 -3.53 12.92
CA LEU A 18 -1.66 -4.15 14.01
C LEU A 18 -0.89 -5.35 13.46
N GLN A 19 0.40 -5.46 13.78
CA GLN A 19 1.24 -6.51 13.21
C GLN A 19 0.75 -7.89 13.62
N TYR A 20 0.49 -8.05 14.91
CA TYR A 20 0.05 -9.30 15.51
C TYR A 20 -1.10 -9.05 16.47
N VAL A 21 -2.14 -9.88 16.36
CA VAL A 21 -3.21 -10.00 17.35
C VAL A 21 -3.20 -11.46 17.81
N PRO A 22 -3.15 -11.76 19.12
CA PRO A 22 -3.11 -13.13 19.60
C PRO A 22 -4.28 -13.97 19.07
N GLY A 23 -3.97 -15.10 18.43
CA GLY A 23 -4.96 -16.00 17.84
C GLY A 23 -5.41 -15.63 16.42
N GLU A 24 -4.85 -14.56 15.83
CA GLU A 24 -5.19 -14.08 14.48
C GLU A 24 -4.00 -14.19 13.52
N THR A 25 -4.27 -14.16 12.23
CA THR A 25 -3.23 -14.03 11.18
C THR A 25 -2.57 -12.65 11.19
N LEU A 26 -1.35 -12.53 10.67
CA LEU A 26 -0.67 -11.23 10.59
C LEU A 26 -1.45 -10.25 9.71
N SER A 27 -1.59 -9.01 10.17
CA SER A 27 -2.40 -8.00 9.46
C SER A 27 -1.59 -6.88 8.80
N ALA A 28 -0.39 -6.57 9.29
CA ALA A 28 0.47 -5.58 8.65
C ALA A 28 1.96 -5.74 9.02
N GLU A 29 2.85 -5.27 8.15
CA GLU A 29 4.28 -5.13 8.45
C GLU A 29 4.54 -3.96 9.41
N PRO A 30 5.69 -3.90 10.11
CA PRO A 30 6.16 -2.68 10.75
C PRO A 30 6.28 -1.52 9.75
N PHE A 31 6.29 -0.28 10.24
CA PHE A 31 6.57 0.87 9.38
C PHE A 31 8.02 0.77 8.87
N GLN A 32 8.18 0.73 7.55
CA GLN A 32 9.49 0.85 6.92
C GLN A 32 9.78 2.33 6.69
N VAL A 33 10.97 2.81 7.06
CA VAL A 33 11.43 4.19 6.77
C VAL A 33 12.53 4.12 5.73
N VAL A 34 12.42 4.93 4.68
CA VAL A 34 13.38 4.96 3.57
C VAL A 34 13.82 6.39 3.30
N ASN A 35 15.11 6.56 3.04
CA ASN A 35 15.70 7.81 2.57
C ASN A 35 16.22 7.65 1.14
N TYR A 36 15.93 8.64 0.30
CA TYR A 36 16.58 8.83 -1.00
C TYR A 36 17.29 10.19 -0.99
N GLY A 37 18.62 10.15 -1.09
CA GLY A 37 19.44 11.34 -1.36
C GLY A 37 19.38 11.75 -2.83
N MET A 38 20.20 12.73 -3.21
CA MET A 38 20.34 13.18 -4.60
C MET A 38 20.67 11.99 -5.54
N GLY A 39 19.95 11.89 -6.66
CA GLY A 39 20.03 10.79 -7.61
C GLY A 39 19.38 9.50 -7.14
N GLY A 40 19.04 9.37 -5.86
CA GLY A 40 18.35 8.20 -5.32
C GLY A 40 16.96 8.05 -5.93
N TYR A 41 16.65 6.83 -6.36
CA TYR A 41 15.39 6.47 -7.02
C TYR A 41 14.99 5.05 -6.63
N TYR A 42 13.79 4.64 -7.02
CA TYR A 42 13.36 3.24 -6.96
C TYR A 42 12.71 2.85 -8.28
N SER A 43 13.22 1.77 -8.88
CA SER A 43 12.75 1.25 -10.17
C SER A 43 11.28 0.84 -10.14
N MET A 44 10.66 0.74 -11.32
CA MET A 44 9.28 0.29 -11.45
C MET A 44 9.07 -1.09 -10.83
N HIS A 45 8.05 -1.23 -10.00
CA HIS A 45 7.71 -2.48 -9.32
C HIS A 45 6.23 -2.48 -8.88
N TYR A 46 5.79 -3.66 -8.43
CA TYR A 46 4.59 -3.85 -7.63
C TYR A 46 5.00 -4.11 -6.18
N ASP A 47 4.16 -3.73 -5.22
CA ASP A 47 4.42 -4.01 -3.80
C ASP A 47 4.29 -5.50 -3.44
N PRO A 48 3.29 -6.25 -3.95
CA PRO A 48 3.24 -7.69 -3.75
C PRO A 48 4.49 -8.41 -4.20
N PHE A 49 4.85 -9.44 -3.46
CA PHE A 49 5.96 -10.31 -3.81
C PHE A 49 5.67 -11.11 -5.07
N ASP A 50 6.64 -11.15 -5.97
CA ASP A 50 6.67 -12.11 -7.07
C ASP A 50 7.08 -13.50 -6.56
N GLU A 51 6.93 -14.50 -7.43
CA GLU A 51 7.27 -15.90 -7.11
C GLU A 51 8.73 -16.05 -6.66
N LYS A 52 9.65 -15.30 -7.28
CA LYS A 52 11.08 -15.30 -6.91
C LYS A 52 11.31 -14.78 -5.50
N THR A 53 10.59 -13.73 -5.11
CA THR A 53 10.69 -13.14 -3.77
C THR A 53 10.07 -14.05 -2.72
N LEU A 54 8.94 -14.69 -3.03
CA LEU A 54 8.30 -15.68 -2.15
C LEU A 54 9.15 -16.93 -1.91
N ASN A 55 10.04 -17.26 -2.85
CA ASN A 55 11.00 -18.36 -2.71
C ASN A 55 12.20 -18.02 -1.80
N ARG A 56 12.35 -16.77 -1.35
CA ARG A 56 13.37 -16.42 -0.36
C ARG A 56 12.93 -16.87 1.03
N SER A 57 13.84 -17.52 1.76
CA SER A 57 13.54 -18.10 3.08
C SER A 57 13.13 -17.08 4.13
N ASP A 58 13.63 -15.84 4.06
CA ASP A 58 13.27 -14.75 4.97
C ASP A 58 11.85 -14.22 4.72
N MET A 59 11.41 -14.18 3.46
CA MET A 59 10.08 -13.68 3.08
C MET A 59 8.99 -14.75 3.13
N HIS A 60 9.37 -16.01 2.92
CA HIS A 60 8.44 -17.14 2.95
C HIS A 60 7.69 -17.25 4.28
N VAL A 61 8.39 -17.07 5.41
CA VAL A 61 7.79 -17.19 6.74
C VAL A 61 6.70 -16.15 6.98
N GLU A 62 6.98 -14.86 6.74
CA GLU A 62 5.98 -13.81 6.96
C GLU A 62 4.82 -13.91 5.96
N SER A 63 5.12 -14.17 4.69
CA SER A 63 4.09 -14.36 3.66
C SER A 63 3.19 -15.57 3.92
N SER A 64 3.71 -16.63 4.57
CA SER A 64 2.91 -17.80 4.95
C SER A 64 1.89 -17.48 6.05
N GLN A 65 2.17 -16.48 6.89
CA GLN A 65 1.34 -16.09 8.04
C GLN A 65 0.41 -14.90 7.74
N GLY A 66 0.83 -13.97 6.86
CA GLY A 66 0.08 -12.78 6.47
C GLY A 66 -0.50 -12.83 5.05
N GLY A 67 -0.03 -13.73 4.19
CA GLY A 67 -0.32 -13.68 2.76
C GLY A 67 0.56 -12.64 2.05
N ASN A 68 0.12 -12.16 0.89
CA ASN A 68 0.84 -11.12 0.15
C ASN A 68 0.35 -9.70 0.54
N ARG A 69 1.04 -8.65 0.09
CA ARG A 69 0.74 -7.25 0.43
C ARG A 69 -0.53 -6.77 -0.26
N LEU A 70 -1.63 -6.72 0.48
CA LEU A 70 -2.94 -6.30 -0.01
C LEU A 70 -2.98 -4.81 -0.37
N ALA A 71 -2.35 -3.96 0.43
CA ALA A 71 -2.43 -2.52 0.28
C ALA A 71 -1.21 -1.81 0.87
N THR A 72 -0.96 -0.62 0.37
CA THR A 72 0.17 0.22 0.76
C THR A 72 -0.31 1.59 1.20
N PHE A 73 0.20 2.03 2.34
CA PHE A 73 0.04 3.40 2.83
C PHE A 73 1.41 4.06 2.92
N LEU A 74 1.71 4.96 1.98
CA LEU A 74 2.98 5.67 1.89
C LEU A 74 2.82 7.09 2.42
N ILE A 75 3.69 7.52 3.32
CA ILE A 75 3.69 8.87 3.90
C ILE A 75 4.98 9.59 3.54
N TYR A 76 4.89 10.80 3.00
CA TYR A 76 6.03 11.67 2.82
C TYR A 76 6.42 12.34 4.14
N LEU A 77 7.64 12.11 4.61
CA LEU A 77 8.15 12.66 5.87
C LEU A 77 8.88 14.00 5.67
N THR A 78 9.25 14.31 4.43
CA THR A 78 9.88 15.58 4.03
C THR A 78 9.27 16.12 2.75
N ASP A 79 9.36 17.44 2.58
CA ASP A 79 9.21 18.07 1.29
C ASP A 79 10.43 17.76 0.42
N VAL A 80 10.23 17.67 -0.89
CA VAL A 80 11.32 17.52 -1.87
C VAL A 80 11.30 18.73 -2.78
N GLU A 81 12.46 19.38 -2.94
CA GLU A 81 12.56 20.62 -3.72
C GLU A 81 12.37 20.36 -5.22
N ARG A 82 13.05 19.35 -5.76
CA ARG A 82 12.93 18.91 -7.17
C ARG A 82 13.12 17.41 -7.33
N GLY A 83 12.32 16.81 -8.22
CA GLY A 83 12.31 15.35 -8.45
C GLY A 83 11.58 14.60 -7.33
N GLY A 84 11.89 13.31 -7.17
CA GLY A 84 11.41 12.50 -6.05
C GLY A 84 9.94 12.06 -6.12
N SER A 85 9.19 12.39 -7.18
CA SER A 85 7.79 12.00 -7.32
C SER A 85 7.58 10.49 -7.20
N THR A 86 6.42 10.09 -6.67
CA THR A 86 5.94 8.72 -6.83
C THR A 86 5.07 8.70 -8.08
N VAL A 87 5.40 7.83 -9.04
CA VAL A 87 4.69 7.74 -10.32
C VAL A 87 4.02 6.39 -10.46
N PHE A 88 2.79 6.38 -10.96
CA PHE A 88 2.00 5.20 -11.34
C PHE A 88 1.83 5.25 -12.85
N THR A 89 2.64 4.50 -13.57
CA THR A 89 2.83 4.70 -15.03
C THR A 89 1.63 4.21 -15.83
N ASN A 90 1.03 3.09 -15.43
CA ASN A 90 -0.17 2.56 -16.08
C ASN A 90 -1.40 3.43 -15.81
N ALA A 91 -1.47 4.06 -14.62
CA ALA A 91 -2.54 4.98 -14.25
C ALA A 91 -2.36 6.42 -14.78
N ASP A 92 -1.22 6.73 -15.40
CA ASP A 92 -0.82 8.10 -15.80
C ASP A 92 -0.90 9.13 -14.66
N VAL A 93 -0.45 8.73 -13.46
CA VAL A 93 -0.46 9.58 -12.25
C VAL A 93 0.95 9.84 -11.74
N ALA A 94 1.25 11.10 -11.43
CA ALA A 94 2.47 11.50 -10.75
C ALA A 94 2.15 12.33 -9.50
N VAL A 95 2.65 11.90 -8.35
CA VAL A 95 2.44 12.58 -7.07
C VAL A 95 3.76 13.16 -6.57
N ARG A 96 3.78 14.48 -6.40
CA ARG A 96 4.93 15.19 -5.83
C ARG A 96 5.01 14.95 -4.32
N PRO A 97 6.23 14.74 -3.74
CA PRO A 97 6.38 14.64 -2.31
C PRO A 97 6.10 15.98 -1.62
N VAL A 98 5.13 15.96 -0.70
CA VAL A 98 4.79 17.07 0.19
C VAL A 98 4.71 16.51 1.59
N LYS A 99 5.40 17.14 2.53
CA LYS A 99 5.51 16.65 3.91
C LYS A 99 4.13 16.45 4.53
N ASN A 100 3.98 15.31 5.22
CA ASN A 100 2.75 14.84 5.86
C ASN A 100 1.62 14.42 4.93
N MET A 101 1.75 14.54 3.60
CA MET A 101 0.82 13.90 2.68
C MET A 101 1.04 12.40 2.66
N ALA A 102 -0.04 11.67 2.38
CA ALA A 102 -0.03 10.23 2.24
C ALA A 102 -0.70 9.80 0.95
N LEU A 103 -0.24 8.67 0.43
CA LEU A 103 -0.83 7.94 -0.67
C LEU A 103 -1.34 6.60 -0.13
N PHE A 104 -2.42 6.13 -0.71
CA PHE A 104 -3.00 4.84 -0.40
C PHE A 104 -3.47 4.17 -1.67
N TRP A 105 -3.15 2.89 -1.83
CA TRP A 105 -3.66 2.06 -2.91
C TRP A 105 -3.79 0.60 -2.46
N TYR A 106 -4.69 -0.12 -3.10
CA TYR A 106 -4.78 -1.58 -3.02
C TYR A 106 -3.96 -2.19 -4.15
N SER A 107 -3.18 -3.22 -3.88
CA SER A 107 -2.37 -3.92 -4.88
C SER A 107 -3.19 -4.82 -5.80
N TYR A 108 -4.41 -5.17 -5.39
CA TYR A 108 -5.29 -6.11 -6.08
C TYR A 108 -6.63 -5.47 -6.38
N LYS A 109 -7.25 -5.91 -7.47
CA LYS A 109 -8.66 -5.64 -7.75
C LYS A 109 -9.56 -6.41 -6.78
N PRO A 110 -10.83 -5.99 -6.62
CA PRO A 110 -11.86 -6.76 -5.92
C PRO A 110 -12.03 -8.23 -6.34
N SER A 111 -11.65 -8.55 -7.58
CA SER A 111 -11.64 -9.93 -8.09
C SER A 111 -10.50 -10.78 -7.53
N GLY A 112 -9.50 -10.17 -6.89
CA GLY A 112 -8.28 -10.82 -6.41
C GLY A 112 -7.13 -10.80 -7.42
N GLU A 113 -7.36 -10.34 -8.65
CA GLU A 113 -6.28 -10.14 -9.62
C GLU A 113 -5.39 -8.97 -9.26
N LEU A 114 -4.11 -9.05 -9.63
CA LEU A 114 -3.18 -7.93 -9.46
C LEU A 114 -3.72 -6.71 -10.21
N ASP A 115 -3.75 -5.56 -9.54
CA ASP A 115 -4.10 -4.31 -10.17
C ASP A 115 -2.89 -3.74 -10.89
N THR A 116 -2.86 -3.86 -12.22
CA THR A 116 -1.75 -3.39 -13.04
C THR A 116 -1.55 -1.88 -12.97
N ASP A 117 -2.57 -1.11 -12.60
CA ASP A 117 -2.47 0.34 -12.50
C ASP A 117 -1.63 0.78 -11.29
N THR A 118 -1.32 -0.17 -10.39
CA THR A 118 -0.44 0.02 -9.24
C THR A 118 1.05 -0.12 -9.55
N LEU A 119 1.42 -0.37 -10.82
CA LEU A 119 2.83 -0.37 -11.24
C LEU A 119 3.42 1.01 -10.98
N HIS A 120 4.39 1.09 -10.07
CA HIS A 120 4.86 2.37 -9.59
C HIS A 120 6.38 2.43 -9.37
N ALA A 121 6.89 3.66 -9.32
CA ALA A 121 8.30 3.96 -9.08
C ALA A 121 8.50 5.23 -8.25
N GLY A 122 9.68 5.35 -7.66
CA GLY A 122 10.16 6.61 -7.10
C GLY A 122 11.11 7.29 -8.08
N CYS A 123 10.72 8.43 -8.63
CA CYS A 123 11.58 9.22 -9.50
C CYS A 123 12.87 9.68 -8.77
N PRO A 124 13.98 9.87 -9.49
CA PRO A 124 15.21 10.42 -8.91
C PRO A 124 14.97 11.74 -8.18
N VAL A 125 15.54 11.87 -6.99
CA VAL A 125 15.61 13.16 -6.29
C VAL A 125 16.66 14.02 -6.99
N VAL A 126 16.28 15.19 -7.47
CA VAL A 126 17.20 16.11 -8.15
C VAL A 126 17.79 17.11 -7.16
N VAL A 127 16.97 17.67 -6.28
CA VAL A 127 17.41 18.60 -5.23
C VAL A 127 16.67 18.31 -3.92
N GLY A 128 17.41 18.33 -2.81
CA GLY A 128 16.92 17.99 -1.48
C GLY A 128 17.10 16.51 -1.14
N HIS A 129 16.21 15.98 -0.32
CA HIS A 129 16.20 14.58 0.09
C HIS A 129 14.77 14.11 0.38
N LYS A 130 14.46 12.86 0.03
CA LYS A 130 13.13 12.28 0.20
C LYS A 130 13.16 11.28 1.34
N TRP A 131 12.46 11.59 2.43
CA TRP A 131 12.12 10.58 3.43
C TRP A 131 10.67 10.14 3.25
N VAL A 132 10.46 8.82 3.25
CA VAL A 132 9.14 8.21 3.23
C VAL A 132 9.03 7.16 4.31
N THR A 133 7.79 6.87 4.72
CA THR A 133 7.49 5.64 5.42
C THR A 133 6.35 4.88 4.76
N ASN A 134 6.54 3.57 4.61
CA ASN A 134 5.55 2.66 4.07
C ASN A 134 4.95 1.83 5.20
N LYS A 135 3.64 1.62 5.10
CA LYS A 135 2.91 0.63 5.89
C LYS A 135 2.22 -0.31 4.91
N TRP A 136 2.66 -1.56 4.91
CA TRP A 136 2.05 -2.60 4.12
C TRP A 136 1.06 -3.39 4.97
N MET A 137 -0.15 -3.57 4.44
CA MET A 137 -1.18 -4.39 5.04
C MET A 137 -1.20 -5.75 4.34
N TRP A 138 -1.23 -6.80 5.15
CA TRP A 138 -1.25 -8.19 4.72
C TRP A 138 -2.65 -8.63 4.34
N LEU A 139 -2.75 -9.54 3.35
CA LEU A 139 -4.03 -10.07 2.86
C LEU A 139 -4.81 -10.82 3.94
N TYR A 140 -4.20 -11.78 4.64
CA TYR A 140 -4.91 -12.71 5.51
C TYR A 140 -5.59 -12.02 6.69
N GLY A 141 -4.85 -11.16 7.42
CA GLY A 141 -5.43 -10.35 8.49
C GLY A 141 -6.43 -9.28 8.04
N ASN A 142 -6.64 -9.12 6.72
CA ASN A 142 -7.59 -8.18 6.13
C ASN A 142 -8.58 -8.85 5.16
N THR A 143 -8.69 -10.18 5.15
CA THR A 143 -9.50 -10.91 4.16
C THR A 143 -10.96 -10.47 4.18
N PHE A 144 -11.49 -10.14 5.36
CA PHE A 144 -12.90 -9.79 5.56
C PHE A 144 -13.17 -8.28 5.66
N THR A 145 -12.16 -7.43 5.50
CA THR A 145 -12.34 -5.97 5.62
C THR A 145 -12.78 -5.34 4.30
N ARG A 146 -12.47 -5.98 3.16
CA ARG A 146 -12.81 -5.53 1.81
C ARG A 146 -13.81 -6.50 1.17
N ARG A 147 -14.90 -5.98 0.60
CA ARG A 147 -15.88 -6.80 -0.12
C ARG A 147 -15.36 -7.18 -1.51
N CYS A 148 -15.81 -8.33 -2.01
CA CYS A 148 -15.58 -8.74 -3.40
C CYS A 148 -16.45 -7.92 -4.37
N GLY A 149 -16.00 -7.82 -5.62
CA GLY A 149 -16.79 -7.26 -6.71
C GLY A 149 -17.88 -8.23 -7.20
N LEU A 150 -18.93 -7.70 -7.82
CA LEU A 150 -19.95 -8.51 -8.50
C LEU A 150 -19.51 -8.99 -9.89
N THR A 151 -18.47 -8.34 -10.45
CA THR A 151 -17.89 -8.64 -11.75
C THR A 151 -16.36 -8.68 -11.64
N GLN A 152 -15.72 -9.31 -12.61
CA GLN A 152 -14.26 -9.43 -12.66
C GLN A 152 -13.57 -8.05 -12.72
N ASP A 153 -14.17 -7.12 -13.46
CA ASP A 153 -13.62 -5.77 -13.68
C ASP A 153 -14.11 -4.74 -12.66
N ALA A 154 -14.81 -5.17 -11.60
CA ALA A 154 -15.29 -4.26 -10.57
C ALA A 154 -14.11 -3.50 -9.94
N THR A 155 -14.25 -2.19 -9.81
CA THR A 155 -13.30 -1.31 -9.14
C THR A 155 -13.66 -1.16 -7.65
N GLN A 156 -12.77 -0.53 -6.87
CA GLN A 156 -13.14 -0.16 -5.51
C GLN A 156 -14.31 0.83 -5.47
N LEU A 157 -14.40 1.74 -6.45
CA LEU A 157 -15.51 2.68 -6.58
C LEU A 157 -16.83 1.95 -6.79
N ASP A 158 -16.85 0.87 -7.57
CA ASP A 158 -18.07 0.08 -7.80
C ASP A 158 -18.55 -0.57 -6.51
N ILE A 159 -17.64 -1.09 -5.67
CA ILE A 159 -17.99 -1.61 -4.34
C ILE A 159 -18.59 -0.49 -3.49
N ASP A 160 -17.90 0.63 -3.38
CA ASP A 160 -18.28 1.74 -2.49
C ASP A 160 -19.62 2.36 -2.90
N GLN A 161 -19.92 2.44 -4.20
CA GLN A 161 -21.21 2.91 -4.69
C GLN A 161 -22.35 1.94 -4.40
N HIS A 162 -22.13 0.62 -4.47
CA HIS A 162 -23.13 -0.36 -4.07
C HIS A 162 -23.40 -0.32 -2.56
N MET A 163 -22.39 0.02 -1.75
CA MET A 163 -22.56 0.25 -0.30
C MET A 163 -23.51 1.42 -0.01
N MET A 164 -23.46 2.48 -0.81
CA MET A 164 -24.30 3.68 -0.64
C MET A 164 -25.77 3.46 -1.03
N LYS A 165 -26.05 2.49 -1.90
CA LYS A 165 -27.42 2.19 -2.36
C LYS A 165 -28.25 1.36 -1.38
N GLY A 166 -27.63 0.77 -0.35
CA GLY A 166 -28.29 -0.10 0.64
C GLY A 166 -28.83 0.61 1.89
N TRP A 167 -28.84 1.95 1.93
CA TRP A 167 -29.29 2.73 3.10
C TRP A 167 -30.58 3.54 2.86
N TRP A 168 -31.20 3.42 1.68
CA TRP A 168 -32.45 4.12 1.33
C TRP A 168 -33.37 3.31 0.39
N ALA A 169 -33.50 2.00 0.61
CA ALA A 169 -34.51 1.16 -0.04
C ALA A 169 -35.29 0.37 1.01
#